data_AF-A0A554L3V9-F1
#
_entry.id   AF-A0A554L3V9-F1
#
_cell.length_a   1.000
_cell.length_b   1.000
_cell.length_c   1.000
_cell.angle_alpha   90.00
_cell.angle_beta   90.00
_cell.angle_gamma   90.00
#
_symmetry.space_group_name_H-M   'P 1'
#
loop_
_entity.id
_entity.type
_entity.pdbx_description
1 polymer ?
#
loop_
_entity_poly.entity_id
_entity_poly.type
_entity_poly.pdbx_seq_one_letter_code
_entity_poly.pdbx_strand_id
1 'polypeptide(L)'
;MKKLTEIEQKSKSGLKLSQDELIFLYEIDSSIEGFGYGDDPRVKELRFQRKPEEDMLIIFGSEPDQIAGSAGGITANTRAYVGPLEKGIFDKFEQFGIEHIYTSFPEGKIRRETVEIGGTDFKQIAQELEDKLNIIDTLTWEKTGEILKQVEGGSVQISAETTQFLRQLFERQINVSGYALDMLKNSEFTTSPTPINIDTVRLKISALDLKGTPTTDQVYARANELGLDLCPAEVGPHKRFKDTNEPMGDWEYIAMKQMTDRGGHLDVFVLGRDGRGLWLAGRWADPDHGWPPEDEIVFRLRKSETQPLKPSGFFSRFLSR
;
A
#
# COMPACT_ATOMS: atom_id res chain seq x y z
N MET A 1 -9.39 -21.75 4.33
CA MET A 1 -9.16 -23.16 4.71
C MET A 1 -9.76 -24.20 3.78
N LYS A 2 -11.08 -24.22 3.50
CA LYS A 2 -11.69 -25.22 2.59
C LYS A 2 -11.01 -25.31 1.22
N LYS A 3 -10.73 -24.15 0.60
CA LYS A 3 -10.04 -24.03 -0.71
C LYS A 3 -8.63 -24.64 -0.69
N LEU A 4 -7.86 -24.45 0.39
CA LEU A 4 -6.52 -25.04 0.52
C LEU A 4 -6.58 -26.58 0.58
N THR A 5 -7.55 -27.13 1.30
CA THR A 5 -7.79 -28.59 1.35
C THR A 5 -8.18 -29.17 -0.01
N GLU A 6 -9.01 -28.46 -0.79
CA GLU A 6 -9.39 -28.87 -2.15
C GLU A 6 -8.17 -28.88 -3.09
N ILE A 7 -7.31 -27.86 -3.00
CA ILE A 7 -6.06 -27.76 -3.75
C ILE A 7 -5.11 -28.91 -3.39
N GLU A 8 -4.99 -29.23 -2.11
CA GLU A 8 -4.16 -30.34 -1.62
C GLU A 8 -4.63 -31.68 -2.21
N GLN A 9 -5.94 -31.95 -2.18
CA GLN A 9 -6.53 -33.17 -2.73
C GLN A 9 -6.33 -33.28 -4.26
N LYS A 10 -6.53 -32.18 -4.99
CA LYS A 10 -6.27 -32.13 -6.43
C LYS A 10 -4.80 -32.39 -6.75
N SER A 11 -3.89 -31.77 -6.00
CA SER A 11 -2.44 -31.94 -6.20
C SER A 11 -2.02 -33.39 -5.95
N LYS A 12 -2.52 -34.03 -4.88
CA LYS A 12 -2.30 -35.47 -4.60
C LYS A 12 -2.86 -36.39 -5.68
N SER A 13 -3.90 -35.95 -6.38
CA SER A 13 -4.55 -36.70 -7.46
C SER A 13 -3.92 -36.44 -8.84
N GLY A 14 -2.88 -35.59 -8.93
CA GLY A 14 -2.23 -35.21 -10.18
C GLY A 14 -3.08 -34.32 -11.09
N LEU A 15 -4.17 -33.73 -10.58
CA LEU A 15 -5.02 -32.82 -11.35
C LEU A 15 -4.36 -31.44 -11.45
N LYS A 16 -4.47 -30.81 -12.62
CA LYS A 16 -4.02 -29.43 -12.83
C LYS A 16 -4.90 -28.46 -12.03
N LEU A 17 -4.25 -27.47 -11.41
CA LEU A 17 -4.94 -26.39 -10.72
C LEU A 17 -5.40 -25.33 -11.72
N SER A 18 -6.54 -24.71 -11.46
CA SER A 18 -7.02 -23.56 -12.23
C SER A 18 -6.23 -22.29 -11.88
N GLN A 19 -6.41 -21.23 -12.69
CA GLN A 19 -5.85 -19.90 -12.41
C GLN A 19 -6.23 -19.40 -11.01
N ASP A 20 -7.51 -19.46 -10.63
CA ASP A 20 -7.99 -19.01 -9.32
C ASP A 20 -7.44 -19.84 -8.15
N GLU A 21 -7.12 -21.11 -8.39
CA GLU A 21 -6.50 -21.98 -7.39
C GLU A 21 -5.03 -21.66 -7.22
N LEU A 22 -4.33 -21.34 -8.32
CA LEU A 22 -2.94 -20.89 -8.28
C LEU A 22 -2.81 -19.50 -7.66
N ILE A 23 -3.66 -18.54 -8.03
CA ILE A 23 -3.70 -17.20 -7.43
C ILE A 23 -3.85 -17.30 -5.90
N PHE A 24 -4.74 -18.19 -5.44
CA PHE A 24 -4.92 -18.45 -4.02
C PHE A 24 -3.70 -19.14 -3.40
N LEU A 25 -3.18 -20.22 -4.00
CA LEU A 25 -2.04 -20.97 -3.46
C LEU A 25 -0.76 -20.13 -3.39
N TYR A 26 -0.53 -19.26 -4.36
CA TYR A 26 0.61 -18.34 -4.41
C TYR A 26 0.36 -17.05 -3.62
N GLU A 27 -0.79 -16.91 -2.96
CA GLU A 27 -1.12 -15.76 -2.10
C GLU A 27 -1.01 -14.42 -2.84
N ILE A 28 -1.35 -14.42 -4.14
CA ILE A 28 -1.16 -13.25 -5.03
C ILE A 28 -2.04 -12.08 -4.58
N ASP A 29 -3.27 -12.35 -4.18
CA ASP A 29 -4.24 -11.32 -3.79
C ASP A 29 -4.36 -11.13 -2.28
N SER A 30 -4.16 -12.20 -1.51
CA SER A 30 -4.28 -12.19 -0.05
C SER A 30 -3.51 -13.36 0.56
N SER A 31 -2.97 -13.14 1.76
CA SER A 31 -2.32 -14.17 2.56
C SER A 31 -3.33 -15.19 3.10
N ILE A 32 -2.90 -16.44 3.25
CA ILE A 32 -3.66 -17.53 3.84
C ILE A 32 -3.24 -17.69 5.29
N GLU A 33 -4.14 -17.32 6.21
CA GLU A 33 -3.96 -17.61 7.63
C GLU A 33 -4.21 -19.10 7.91
N GLY A 34 -3.25 -19.73 8.61
CA GLY A 34 -3.40 -21.09 9.12
C GLY A 34 -4.23 -21.17 10.41
N PHE A 35 -4.30 -22.35 11.03
CA PHE A 35 -4.82 -22.46 12.39
C PHE A 35 -3.77 -21.95 13.39
N GLY A 36 -3.94 -20.72 13.88
CA GLY A 36 -3.00 -20.02 14.76
C GLY A 36 -2.46 -18.74 14.13
N TYR A 37 -1.53 -18.04 14.81
CA TYR A 37 -0.96 -16.76 14.34
C TYR A 37 0.22 -16.94 13.36
N GLY A 38 0.07 -17.74 12.30
CA GLY A 38 1.14 -17.93 11.31
C GLY A 38 0.72 -18.59 10.01
N ASP A 39 1.63 -18.59 9.02
CA ASP A 39 1.44 -19.22 7.71
C ASP A 39 1.01 -20.68 7.83
N ASP A 40 0.08 -21.13 6.98
CA ASP A 40 -0.25 -22.55 6.90
C ASP A 40 0.93 -23.31 6.24
N PRO A 41 1.57 -24.28 6.92
CA PRO A 41 2.74 -24.99 6.41
C PRO A 41 2.46 -25.72 5.08
N ARG A 42 1.20 -26.09 4.81
CA ARG A 42 0.81 -26.76 3.56
C ARG A 42 1.02 -25.88 2.34
N VAL A 43 0.96 -24.56 2.47
CA VAL A 43 1.23 -23.64 1.35
C VAL A 43 2.66 -23.85 0.85
N LYS A 44 3.64 -23.85 1.76
CA LYS A 44 5.06 -24.07 1.45
C LYS A 44 5.28 -25.46 0.85
N GLU A 45 4.68 -26.49 1.44
CA GLU A 45 4.79 -27.88 0.94
C GLU A 45 4.20 -28.05 -0.47
N LEU A 46 3.02 -27.48 -0.72
CA LEU A 46 2.36 -27.57 -2.02
C LEU A 46 3.14 -26.79 -3.08
N ARG A 47 3.60 -25.57 -2.77
CA ARG A 47 4.40 -24.75 -3.70
C ARG A 47 5.74 -25.40 -4.04
N PHE A 48 6.38 -26.09 -3.09
CA PHE A 48 7.66 -26.78 -3.31
C PHE A 48 7.60 -27.86 -4.40
N GLN A 49 6.42 -28.46 -4.61
CA GLN A 49 6.22 -29.51 -5.63
C GLN A 49 5.91 -28.95 -7.02
N ARG A 50 5.77 -27.63 -7.16
CA ARG A 50 5.36 -26.98 -8.40
C ARG A 50 6.54 -26.37 -9.15
N LYS A 51 6.27 -25.95 -10.39
CA LYS A 51 7.20 -25.22 -11.24
C LYS A 51 6.68 -23.80 -11.41
N PRO A 52 7.26 -22.81 -10.70
CA PRO A 52 6.77 -21.43 -10.74
C PRO A 52 6.70 -20.85 -12.15
N GLU A 53 7.66 -21.19 -13.02
CA GLU A 53 7.70 -20.75 -14.42
C GLU A 53 6.47 -21.20 -15.23
N GLU A 54 5.98 -22.43 -15.01
CA GLU A 54 4.79 -22.94 -15.70
C GLU A 54 3.50 -22.35 -15.09
N ASP A 55 3.46 -22.19 -13.76
CA ASP A 55 2.31 -21.65 -13.05
C ASP A 55 2.09 -20.16 -13.34
N MET A 56 3.19 -19.41 -13.47
CA MET A 56 3.18 -17.98 -13.77
C MET A 56 2.44 -17.67 -15.07
N LEU A 57 2.63 -18.49 -16.11
CA LEU A 57 1.91 -18.37 -17.39
C LEU A 57 0.39 -18.48 -17.20
N ILE A 58 -0.03 -19.41 -16.34
CA ILE A 58 -1.45 -19.63 -16.02
C ILE A 58 -1.99 -18.47 -15.17
N ILE A 59 -1.24 -18.04 -14.16
CA ILE A 59 -1.62 -16.96 -13.24
C ILE A 59 -1.79 -15.64 -14.00
N PHE A 60 -0.86 -15.31 -14.90
CA PHE A 60 -0.91 -14.08 -15.70
C PHE A 60 -1.73 -14.21 -16.98
N GLY A 61 -2.25 -15.40 -17.30
CA GLY A 61 -2.94 -15.64 -18.57
C GLY A 61 -2.11 -15.20 -19.78
N SER A 62 -0.82 -15.54 -19.76
CA SER A 62 0.20 -15.02 -20.69
C SER A 62 1.03 -16.17 -21.26
N GLU A 63 1.44 -16.02 -22.52
CA GLU A 63 2.40 -16.91 -23.17
C GLU A 63 3.84 -16.56 -22.76
N PRO A 64 4.82 -17.48 -22.90
CA PRO A 64 6.20 -17.24 -22.47
C PRO A 64 6.85 -16.00 -23.09
N ASP A 65 6.52 -15.67 -24.34
CA ASP A 65 7.03 -14.49 -25.05
C ASP A 65 6.34 -13.17 -24.62
N GLN A 66 5.28 -13.25 -23.82
CA GLN A 66 4.58 -12.10 -23.23
C GLN A 66 5.11 -11.74 -21.84
N ILE A 67 6.10 -12.48 -21.32
CA ILE A 67 6.75 -12.22 -20.03
C ILE A 67 8.19 -11.75 -20.27
N ALA A 68 8.47 -10.49 -19.91
CA ALA A 68 9.82 -9.94 -20.03
C ALA A 68 10.62 -10.17 -18.74
N GLY A 69 11.85 -10.68 -18.89
CA GLY A 69 12.80 -10.88 -17.78
C GLY A 69 13.79 -9.74 -17.54
N SER A 70 13.76 -8.70 -18.38
CA SER A 70 14.67 -7.54 -18.31
C SER A 70 14.05 -6.33 -19.01
N ALA A 71 14.53 -5.13 -18.69
CA ALA A 71 13.97 -3.90 -19.25
C ALA A 71 14.10 -3.83 -20.79
N GLY A 72 15.11 -4.49 -21.35
CA GLY A 72 15.34 -4.58 -22.80
C GLY A 72 14.41 -5.54 -23.52
N GLY A 73 13.78 -6.48 -22.81
CA GLY A 73 12.83 -7.44 -23.36
C GLY A 73 11.38 -6.95 -23.38
N ILE A 74 11.09 -5.75 -22.86
CA ILE A 74 9.74 -5.17 -22.86
C ILE A 74 9.37 -4.72 -24.26
N THR A 75 8.24 -5.20 -24.75
CA THR A 75 7.67 -4.87 -26.07
C THR A 75 6.18 -4.54 -25.94
N ALA A 76 5.54 -4.17 -27.05
CA ALA A 76 4.10 -3.94 -27.11
C ALA A 76 3.24 -5.18 -26.80
N ASN A 77 3.81 -6.39 -26.87
CA ASN A 77 3.11 -7.63 -26.55
C ASN A 77 3.35 -8.12 -25.12
N THR A 78 4.24 -7.46 -24.37
CA THR A 78 4.56 -7.83 -22.99
C THR A 78 3.37 -7.53 -22.09
N ARG A 79 2.96 -8.51 -21.28
CA ARG A 79 1.87 -8.40 -20.29
C ARG A 79 2.37 -8.43 -18.85
N ALA A 80 3.46 -9.15 -18.63
CA ALA A 80 4.08 -9.30 -17.33
C ALA A 80 5.59 -9.06 -17.39
N TYR A 81 6.13 -8.60 -16.27
CA TYR A 81 7.55 -8.39 -16.06
C TYR A 81 8.00 -9.13 -14.80
N VAL A 82 9.05 -9.95 -14.93
CA VAL A 82 9.68 -10.65 -13.80
C VAL A 82 11.18 -10.48 -13.89
N GLY A 83 11.73 -9.49 -13.20
CA GLY A 83 13.16 -9.17 -13.28
C GLY A 83 13.58 -7.97 -12.43
N PRO A 84 14.87 -7.61 -12.44
CA PRO A 84 15.40 -6.51 -11.62
C PRO A 84 14.81 -5.15 -12.01
N LEU A 85 14.74 -4.21 -11.08
CA LEU A 85 14.30 -2.85 -11.38
C LEU A 85 15.47 -2.01 -11.93
N GLU A 86 15.52 -1.89 -13.26
CA GLU A 86 16.51 -1.05 -13.94
C GLU A 86 16.12 0.44 -13.92
N LYS A 87 17.07 1.33 -14.22
CA LYS A 87 16.81 2.78 -14.30
C LYS A 87 15.69 3.09 -15.30
N GLY A 88 14.73 3.92 -14.91
CA GLY A 88 13.58 4.32 -15.73
C GLY A 88 12.60 3.19 -16.07
N ILE A 89 12.63 2.06 -15.33
CA ILE A 89 11.77 0.91 -15.62
C ILE A 89 10.27 1.24 -15.48
N PHE A 90 9.89 2.10 -14.54
CA PHE A 90 8.48 2.44 -14.33
C PHE A 90 7.91 3.26 -15.50
N ASP A 91 8.72 4.08 -16.17
CA ASP A 91 8.31 4.77 -17.39
C ASP A 91 7.97 3.76 -18.51
N LYS A 92 8.72 2.66 -18.61
CA LYS A 92 8.41 1.57 -19.56
C LYS A 92 7.15 0.83 -19.17
N PHE A 93 6.94 0.55 -17.89
CA PHE A 93 5.72 -0.11 -17.43
C PHE A 93 4.46 0.69 -17.81
N GLU A 94 4.52 2.01 -17.63
CA GLU A 94 3.43 2.91 -18.04
C GLU A 94 3.32 3.02 -19.58
N GLN A 95 4.44 3.09 -20.29
CA GLN A 95 4.45 3.15 -21.74
C GLN A 95 3.76 1.95 -22.39
N PHE A 96 4.05 0.75 -21.89
CA PHE A 96 3.57 -0.51 -22.45
C PHE A 96 2.34 -1.08 -21.75
N GLY A 97 1.89 -0.46 -20.66
CA GLY A 97 0.73 -0.93 -19.90
C GLY A 97 0.97 -2.28 -19.23
N ILE A 98 2.16 -2.50 -18.68
CA ILE A 98 2.51 -3.76 -18.01
C ILE A 98 1.69 -3.88 -16.73
N GLU A 99 0.93 -4.96 -16.57
CA GLU A 99 0.00 -5.13 -15.44
C GLU A 99 0.65 -5.87 -14.26
N HIS A 100 1.34 -6.98 -14.57
CA HIS A 100 1.95 -7.86 -13.58
C HIS A 100 3.45 -7.57 -13.47
N ILE A 101 3.90 -7.05 -12.33
CA ILE A 101 5.29 -6.64 -12.12
C ILE A 101 5.84 -7.34 -10.89
N TYR A 102 6.94 -8.07 -11.07
CA TYR A 102 7.64 -8.79 -10.01
C TYR A 102 9.15 -8.60 -10.15
N THR A 103 9.85 -8.45 -9.03
CA THR A 103 11.32 -8.60 -8.98
C THR A 103 11.74 -10.07 -8.96
N SER A 104 10.91 -10.90 -8.33
CA SER A 104 10.96 -12.35 -8.35
C SER A 104 9.54 -12.90 -8.14
N PHE A 105 9.19 -13.98 -8.82
CA PHE A 105 7.85 -14.55 -8.68
C PHE A 105 7.81 -15.67 -7.63
N PRO A 106 6.84 -15.68 -6.70
CA PRO A 106 5.81 -14.64 -6.46
C PRO A 106 6.20 -13.55 -5.45
N GLU A 107 7.26 -13.73 -4.64
CA GLU A 107 7.49 -12.93 -3.43
C GLU A 107 7.82 -11.45 -3.71
N GLY A 108 8.37 -11.15 -4.88
CA GLY A 108 8.81 -9.83 -5.30
C GLY A 108 7.74 -8.98 -5.99
N LYS A 109 6.45 -9.24 -5.74
CA LYS A 109 5.33 -8.51 -6.33
C LYS A 109 5.44 -7.00 -6.05
N ILE A 110 5.33 -6.20 -7.11
CA ILE A 110 5.19 -4.75 -7.01
C ILE A 110 3.70 -4.42 -7.11
N ARG A 111 3.14 -3.79 -6.07
CA ARG A 111 1.72 -3.44 -6.01
C ARG A 111 1.52 -2.04 -6.56
N ARG A 112 0.44 -1.86 -7.33
CA ARG A 112 0.01 -0.56 -7.82
C ARG A 112 -1.45 -0.34 -7.50
N GLU A 113 -1.80 0.90 -7.25
CA GLU A 113 -3.14 1.33 -6.94
C GLU A 113 -3.30 2.81 -7.27
N THR A 114 -4.54 3.28 -7.29
CA THR A 114 -4.85 4.70 -7.45
C THR A 114 -5.50 5.21 -6.16
N VAL A 115 -4.84 6.17 -5.51
CA VAL A 115 -5.36 6.87 -4.33
C VAL A 115 -6.00 8.17 -4.78
N GLU A 116 -7.22 8.43 -4.30
CA GLU A 116 -7.88 9.73 -4.51
C GLU A 116 -7.57 10.57 -3.27
N ILE A 117 -7.03 11.76 -3.48
CA ILE A 117 -6.66 12.71 -2.43
C ILE A 117 -7.32 14.07 -2.65
N GLY A 118 -7.35 14.91 -1.63
CA GLY A 118 -7.90 16.25 -1.67
C GLY A 118 -9.35 16.34 -1.19
N GLY A 119 -9.80 17.57 -0.98
CA GLY A 119 -11.16 17.87 -0.49
C GLY A 119 -11.38 17.65 1.01
N THR A 120 -10.30 17.46 1.79
CA THR A 120 -10.34 17.39 3.25
C THR A 120 -9.27 18.30 3.84
N ASP A 121 -9.64 19.18 4.76
CA ASP A 121 -8.70 20.04 5.49
C ASP A 121 -8.25 19.35 6.78
N PHE A 122 -7.35 18.37 6.63
CA PHE A 122 -6.81 17.65 7.78
C PHE A 122 -6.10 18.54 8.80
N LYS A 123 -5.56 19.67 8.35
CA LYS A 123 -4.88 20.62 9.22
C LYS A 123 -5.88 21.30 10.14
N GLN A 124 -6.99 21.79 9.58
CA GLN A 124 -8.08 22.38 10.37
C GLN A 124 -8.69 21.35 11.33
N ILE A 125 -8.91 20.11 10.87
CA ILE A 125 -9.42 19.02 11.72
C ILE A 125 -8.47 18.79 12.90
N ALA A 126 -7.18 18.57 12.64
CA ALA A 126 -6.21 18.27 13.69
C ALA A 126 -6.06 19.42 14.69
N GLN A 127 -6.10 20.67 14.22
CA GLN A 127 -6.11 21.85 15.09
C GLN A 127 -7.36 21.91 15.97
N GLU A 128 -8.55 21.64 15.41
CA GLU A 128 -9.80 21.65 16.18
C GLU A 128 -9.83 20.55 17.25
N LEU A 129 -9.29 19.36 16.96
CA LEU A 129 -9.16 18.26 17.92
C LEU A 129 -8.25 18.62 19.10
N GLU A 130 -7.16 19.34 18.84
CA GLU A 130 -6.28 19.84 19.90
C GLU A 130 -6.96 20.96 20.71
N ASP A 131 -7.40 22.02 20.05
CA ASP A 131 -7.87 23.24 20.72
C ASP A 131 -9.15 23.02 21.54
N LYS A 132 -10.08 22.20 21.03
CA LYS A 132 -11.40 22.02 21.65
C LYS A 132 -11.49 20.77 22.53
N LEU A 133 -10.73 19.73 22.21
CA LEU A 133 -10.82 18.42 22.87
C LEU A 133 -9.54 18.02 23.60
N ASN A 134 -8.47 18.82 23.50
CA ASN A 134 -7.16 18.53 24.08
C ASN A 134 -6.60 17.17 23.64
N ILE A 135 -6.86 16.78 22.38
CA ILE A 135 -6.37 15.53 21.81
C ILE A 135 -4.98 15.77 21.23
N ILE A 136 -3.98 15.53 22.06
CA ILE A 136 -2.56 15.62 21.69
C ILE A 136 -1.89 14.24 21.60
N ASP A 137 -2.47 13.21 22.20
CA ASP A 137 -1.93 11.85 22.16
C ASP A 137 -2.68 10.99 21.13
N THR A 138 -2.40 9.69 21.14
CA THR A 138 -3.10 8.72 20.31
C THR A 138 -4.63 8.80 20.51
N LEU A 139 -5.31 9.08 19.41
CA LEU A 139 -6.75 9.03 19.25
C LEU A 139 -7.13 7.63 18.77
N THR A 140 -7.60 6.80 19.69
CA THR A 140 -8.09 5.45 19.35
C THR A 140 -9.52 5.52 18.84
N TRP A 141 -9.94 4.48 18.11
CA TRP A 141 -11.32 4.42 17.64
C TRP A 141 -12.31 4.34 18.82
N GLU A 142 -11.97 3.72 19.96
CA GLU A 142 -12.85 3.70 21.14
C GLU A 142 -13.04 5.11 21.73
N LYS A 143 -11.95 5.86 21.92
CA LYS A 143 -12.00 7.27 22.37
C LYS A 143 -12.80 8.12 21.40
N THR A 144 -12.63 7.88 20.11
CA THR A 144 -13.40 8.54 19.04
C THR A 144 -14.91 8.30 19.22
N GLY A 145 -15.32 7.07 19.53
CA GLY A 145 -16.72 6.73 19.82
C GLY A 145 -17.29 7.46 21.05
N GLU A 146 -16.48 7.67 22.09
CA GLU A 146 -16.88 8.45 23.26
C GLU A 146 -17.09 9.93 22.93
N ILE A 147 -16.19 10.52 22.14
CA ILE A 147 -16.30 11.90 21.66
C ILE A 147 -17.57 12.08 20.84
N LEU A 148 -17.85 11.16 19.90
CA LEU A 148 -19.05 11.22 19.05
C LEU A 148 -20.35 11.23 19.89
N LYS A 149 -20.42 10.45 20.97
CA LYS A 149 -21.57 10.47 21.90
C LYS A 149 -21.74 11.83 22.59
N GLN A 150 -20.64 12.48 22.96
CA GLN A 150 -20.68 13.81 23.58
C GLN A 150 -21.11 14.89 22.59
N VAL A 151 -20.70 14.76 21.32
CA VAL A 151 -21.16 15.65 20.23
C VAL A 151 -22.65 15.47 19.97
N GLU A 152 -23.13 14.23 19.88
CA GLU A 152 -24.56 13.92 19.70
C GLU A 152 -25.42 14.37 20.90
N GLY A 153 -24.87 14.30 22.11
CA GLY A 153 -25.48 14.84 23.33
C GLY A 153 -25.35 16.36 23.49
N GLY A 154 -24.69 17.05 22.57
CA GLY A 154 -24.51 18.51 22.57
C GLY A 154 -23.50 19.04 23.59
N SER A 155 -22.84 18.18 24.37
CA SER A 155 -21.84 18.58 25.37
C SER A 155 -20.52 19.09 24.75
N VAL A 156 -20.25 18.69 23.51
CA VAL A 156 -19.07 19.11 22.73
C VAL A 156 -19.52 19.69 21.39
N GLN A 157 -18.90 20.80 20.97
CA GLN A 157 -19.22 21.49 19.72
C GLN A 157 -17.98 21.57 18.81
N ILE A 158 -17.98 20.77 17.76
CA ILE A 158 -16.94 20.71 16.73
C ILE A 158 -17.56 20.90 15.34
N SER A 159 -16.74 21.16 14.33
CA SER A 159 -17.22 21.31 12.95
C SER A 159 -17.84 20.02 12.40
N ALA A 160 -18.67 20.17 11.37
CA ALA A 160 -19.25 19.03 10.64
C ALA A 160 -18.17 18.16 9.98
N GLU A 161 -17.09 18.78 9.50
CA GLU A 161 -15.96 18.09 8.88
C GLU A 161 -15.18 17.24 9.89
N THR A 162 -14.82 17.79 11.06
CA THR A 162 -14.21 17.04 12.15
C THR A 162 -15.12 15.92 12.65
N THR A 163 -16.42 16.17 12.73
CA THR A 163 -17.40 15.12 13.08
C THR A 163 -17.39 13.98 12.06
N GLN A 164 -17.36 14.29 10.76
CA GLN A 164 -17.32 13.29 9.69
C GLN A 164 -16.00 12.50 9.71
N PHE A 165 -14.88 13.17 9.98
CA PHE A 165 -13.58 12.52 10.17
C PHE A 165 -13.62 11.51 11.33
N LEU A 166 -14.12 11.92 12.50
CA LEU A 166 -14.27 11.04 13.66
C LEU A 166 -15.21 9.86 13.38
N ARG A 167 -16.32 10.06 12.65
CA ARG A 167 -17.20 8.96 12.24
C ARG A 167 -16.48 7.92 11.40
N GLN A 168 -15.68 8.36 10.42
CA GLN A 168 -14.89 7.44 9.59
C GLN A 168 -13.86 6.65 10.40
N LEU A 169 -13.19 7.29 11.36
CA LEU A 169 -12.26 6.60 12.26
C LEU A 169 -12.98 5.53 13.10
N PHE A 170 -14.15 5.87 13.67
CA PHE A 170 -14.91 4.96 14.51
C PHE A 170 -15.46 3.76 13.72
N GLU A 171 -16.13 4.01 12.60
CA GLU A 171 -16.77 2.96 11.78
C GLU A 171 -15.76 1.96 11.22
N ARG A 172 -14.54 2.41 10.93
CA ARG A 172 -13.47 1.60 10.36
C ARG A 172 -12.45 1.10 11.38
N GLN A 173 -12.65 1.40 12.67
CA GLN A 173 -11.73 1.03 13.76
C GLN A 173 -10.28 1.50 13.50
N ILE A 174 -10.15 2.75 13.05
CA ILE A 174 -8.86 3.39 12.76
C ILE A 174 -8.40 4.20 13.97
N ASN A 175 -7.16 3.97 14.35
CA ASN A 175 -6.42 4.72 15.35
C ASN A 175 -5.52 5.75 14.65
N VAL A 176 -5.37 6.94 15.24
CA VAL A 176 -4.43 7.97 14.79
C VAL A 176 -3.43 8.23 15.90
N SER A 177 -2.14 8.06 15.62
CA SER A 177 -1.09 8.35 16.62
C SER A 177 -0.98 9.85 16.89
N GLY A 178 -0.46 10.22 18.07
CA GLY A 178 -0.16 11.63 18.38
C GLY A 178 0.79 12.29 17.37
N TYR A 179 1.83 11.56 16.91
CA TYR A 179 2.76 12.06 15.89
C TYR A 179 2.08 12.29 14.54
N ALA A 180 1.18 11.41 14.14
CA ALA A 180 0.38 11.65 12.93
C ALA A 180 -0.47 12.91 13.06
N LEU A 181 -1.10 13.16 14.21
CA LEU A 181 -1.84 14.41 14.45
C LEU A 181 -0.93 15.65 14.36
N ASP A 182 0.31 15.57 14.85
CA ASP A 182 1.29 16.66 14.70
C ASP A 182 1.66 16.91 13.24
N MET A 183 1.91 15.84 12.50
CA MET A 183 2.21 15.93 11.08
C MET A 183 1.07 16.58 10.29
N LEU A 184 -0.20 16.28 10.61
CA LEU A 184 -1.36 16.91 9.96
C LEU A 184 -1.45 18.42 10.24
N LYS A 185 -0.96 18.89 11.40
CA LYS A 185 -0.91 20.31 11.75
C LYS A 185 0.31 21.04 11.17
N ASN A 186 1.33 20.29 10.73
CA ASN A 186 2.59 20.86 10.27
C ASN A 186 2.36 21.89 9.15
N SER A 187 3.13 22.98 9.15
CA SER A 187 3.01 24.03 8.12
C SER A 187 3.34 23.55 6.71
N GLU A 188 4.13 22.49 6.59
CA GLU A 188 4.50 21.87 5.32
C GLU A 188 3.50 20.81 4.85
N PHE A 189 2.53 20.43 5.70
CA PHE A 189 1.42 19.58 5.30
C PHE A 189 0.42 20.39 4.48
N THR A 190 0.36 20.11 3.18
CA THR A 190 -0.54 20.77 2.23
C THR A 190 -1.51 19.76 1.64
N THR A 191 -2.75 20.19 1.42
CA THR A 191 -3.79 19.38 0.78
C THR A 191 -4.25 20.00 -0.54
N SER A 192 -4.71 19.16 -1.46
CA SER A 192 -5.37 19.61 -2.67
C SER A 192 -6.80 20.06 -2.35
N PRO A 193 -7.25 21.24 -2.83
CA PRO A 193 -8.62 21.70 -2.59
C PRO A 193 -9.67 20.88 -3.33
N THR A 194 -9.27 20.17 -4.40
CA THR A 194 -10.15 19.34 -5.22
C THR A 194 -9.65 17.90 -5.27
N PRO A 195 -10.55 16.90 -5.34
CA PRO A 195 -10.17 15.51 -5.51
C PRO A 195 -9.31 15.29 -6.76
N ILE A 196 -8.17 14.61 -6.59
CA ILE A 196 -7.28 14.17 -7.67
C ILE A 196 -6.81 12.74 -7.44
N ASN A 197 -6.55 12.03 -8.53
CA ASN A 197 -6.02 10.67 -8.49
C ASN A 197 -4.49 10.67 -8.59
N ILE A 198 -3.87 9.97 -7.63
CA ILE A 198 -2.44 9.68 -7.56
C ILE A 198 -2.25 8.18 -7.72
N ASP A 199 -1.53 7.79 -8.77
CA ASP A 199 -1.12 6.40 -8.96
C ASP A 199 0.11 6.14 -8.10
N THR A 200 0.05 5.11 -7.26
CA THR A 200 1.12 4.76 -6.32
C THR A 200 1.69 3.38 -6.62
N VAL A 201 2.93 3.19 -6.19
CA VAL A 201 3.67 1.95 -6.27
C VAL A 201 4.14 1.58 -4.87
N ARG A 202 3.74 0.39 -4.41
CA ARG A 202 4.20 -0.19 -3.16
C ARG A 202 5.19 -1.33 -3.45
N LEU A 203 6.35 -1.26 -2.83
CA LEU A 203 7.43 -2.22 -2.98
C LEU A 203 8.20 -2.41 -1.67
N LYS A 204 8.85 -3.57 -1.53
CA LYS A 204 9.81 -3.81 -0.44
C LYS A 204 11.10 -3.06 -0.67
N ILE A 205 11.77 -2.63 0.40
CA ILE A 205 13.10 -2.01 0.32
C ILE A 205 14.11 -2.92 -0.39
N SER A 206 14.02 -4.23 -0.19
CA SER A 206 14.83 -5.23 -0.93
C SER A 206 14.65 -5.19 -2.45
N ALA A 207 13.50 -4.76 -2.97
CA ALA A 207 13.25 -4.65 -4.41
C ALA A 207 14.08 -3.54 -5.09
N LEU A 208 14.62 -2.59 -4.30
CA LEU A 208 15.46 -1.50 -4.81
C LEU A 208 16.90 -1.94 -5.14
N ASP A 209 17.26 -3.18 -4.78
CA ASP A 209 18.60 -3.77 -4.97
C ASP A 209 19.72 -2.95 -4.32
N LEU A 210 19.43 -2.38 -3.14
CA LEU A 210 20.39 -1.68 -2.30
C LEU A 210 21.00 -2.63 -1.27
N LYS A 211 22.27 -2.45 -0.93
CA LYS A 211 22.98 -3.32 0.00
C LYS A 211 22.71 -2.94 1.46
N GLY A 212 22.49 -3.93 2.32
CA GLY A 212 22.37 -3.74 3.77
C GLY A 212 21.07 -3.05 4.16
N THR A 213 21.15 -2.10 5.07
CA THR A 213 20.04 -1.25 5.52
C THR A 213 20.21 0.14 4.91
N PRO A 214 19.70 0.40 3.70
CA PRO A 214 19.87 1.69 3.03
C PRO A 214 19.19 2.81 3.82
N THR A 215 19.78 3.99 3.74
CA THR A 215 19.23 5.22 4.36
C THR A 215 18.02 5.74 3.60
N THR A 216 17.18 6.57 4.24
CA THR A 216 16.05 7.26 3.58
C THR A 216 16.51 7.99 2.30
N ASP A 217 17.62 8.71 2.36
CA ASP A 217 18.18 9.42 1.19
C ASP A 217 18.57 8.46 0.05
N GLN A 218 19.18 7.32 0.37
CA GLN A 218 19.53 6.30 -0.63
C GLN A 218 18.29 5.67 -1.25
N VAL A 219 17.28 5.37 -0.43
CA VAL A 219 16.00 4.82 -0.86
C VAL A 219 15.29 5.79 -1.82
N TYR A 220 15.21 7.08 -1.45
CA TYR A 220 14.57 8.10 -2.27
C TYR A 220 15.33 8.39 -3.57
N ALA A 221 16.67 8.48 -3.50
CA ALA A 221 17.50 8.65 -4.68
C ALA A 221 17.32 7.48 -5.66
N ARG A 222 17.31 6.25 -5.14
CA ARG A 222 17.11 5.04 -5.95
C ARG A 222 15.72 5.01 -6.58
N ALA A 223 14.66 5.32 -5.83
CA ALA A 223 13.31 5.39 -6.36
C ALA A 223 13.19 6.41 -7.51
N ASN A 224 13.82 7.57 -7.37
CA ASN A 224 13.87 8.59 -8.41
C ASN A 224 14.54 8.11 -9.70
N GLU A 225 15.61 7.33 -9.61
CA GLU A 225 16.25 6.71 -10.78
C GLU A 225 15.33 5.71 -11.50
N LEU A 226 14.46 5.03 -10.78
CA LEU A 226 13.53 4.03 -11.34
C LEU A 226 12.35 4.67 -12.07
N GLY A 227 12.09 5.97 -11.86
CA GLY A 227 10.93 6.69 -12.40
C GLY A 227 9.81 6.92 -11.36
N LEU A 228 10.13 6.87 -10.07
CA LEU A 228 9.19 7.10 -8.98
C LEU A 228 9.45 8.46 -8.31
N ASP A 229 8.40 9.11 -7.86
CA ASP A 229 8.46 10.37 -7.12
C ASP A 229 7.96 10.20 -5.69
N LEU A 230 8.24 11.17 -4.83
CA LEU A 230 7.63 11.24 -3.50
C LEU A 230 6.13 11.54 -3.62
N CYS A 231 5.34 10.90 -2.78
CA CYS A 231 3.93 11.14 -2.58
C CYS A 231 3.68 12.52 -1.95
N PRO A 232 2.60 13.22 -2.33
CA PRO A 232 2.00 14.22 -1.47
C PRO A 232 1.68 13.62 -0.10
N ALA A 233 1.94 14.36 0.98
CA ALA A 233 1.76 13.84 2.34
C ALA A 233 0.32 13.38 2.64
N GLU A 234 -0.66 14.04 2.03
CA GLU A 234 -2.09 13.70 2.17
C GLU A 234 -2.45 12.30 1.61
N VAL A 235 -1.57 11.66 0.82
CA VAL A 235 -1.75 10.26 0.39
C VAL A 235 -1.93 9.35 1.61
N GLY A 236 -1.15 9.52 2.67
CA GLY A 236 -1.24 8.69 3.88
C GLY A 236 -2.64 8.67 4.51
N PRO A 237 -3.17 9.80 5.00
CA PRO A 237 -4.49 9.84 5.61
C PRO A 237 -5.62 9.43 4.65
N HIS A 238 -5.59 9.85 3.37
CA HIS A 238 -6.61 9.44 2.41
C HIS A 238 -6.59 7.94 2.11
N LYS A 239 -5.40 7.36 1.95
CA LYS A 239 -5.24 5.93 1.69
C LYS A 239 -5.72 5.08 2.86
N ARG A 240 -5.43 5.49 4.11
CA ARG A 240 -5.92 4.80 5.32
C ARG A 240 -7.43 4.68 5.38
N PHE A 241 -8.16 5.68 4.87
CA PHE A 241 -9.61 5.59 4.81
C PHE A 241 -10.09 4.56 3.78
N LYS A 242 -9.37 4.32 2.68
CA LYS A 242 -9.76 3.34 1.67
C LYS A 242 -9.43 1.90 2.07
N ASP A 243 -8.29 1.68 2.70
CA ASP A 243 -7.77 0.34 2.93
C ASP A 243 -8.13 -0.20 4.32
N THR A 244 -9.25 -0.92 4.39
CA THR A 244 -9.75 -1.50 5.65
C THR A 244 -9.45 -2.99 5.82
N ASN A 245 -8.94 -3.66 4.78
CA ASN A 245 -8.74 -5.11 4.75
C ASN A 245 -7.27 -5.53 4.78
N GLU A 246 -6.38 -4.69 5.30
CA GLU A 246 -4.97 -5.02 5.43
C GLU A 246 -4.76 -6.22 6.39
N PRO A 247 -3.86 -7.16 6.02
CA PRO A 247 -3.42 -8.22 6.92
C PRO A 247 -2.78 -7.64 8.17
N MET A 248 -2.90 -8.33 9.29
CA MET A 248 -2.24 -7.93 10.53
C MET A 248 -0.72 -7.99 10.36
N GLY A 249 -0.01 -6.95 10.80
CA GLY A 249 1.45 -6.86 10.71
C GLY A 249 1.98 -6.38 9.35
N ASP A 250 1.10 -6.11 8.39
CA ASP A 250 1.47 -5.52 7.10
C ASP A 250 1.56 -4.00 7.25
N TRP A 251 2.79 -3.48 7.38
CA TRP A 251 3.06 -2.04 7.53
C TRP A 251 3.61 -1.48 6.23
N GLU A 252 3.06 -0.35 5.80
CA GLU A 252 3.53 0.37 4.63
C GLU A 252 3.83 1.83 5.00
N TYR A 253 4.95 2.32 4.48
CA TYR A 253 5.40 3.69 4.71
C TYR A 253 5.13 4.54 3.50
N ILE A 254 4.63 5.75 3.69
CA ILE A 254 4.45 6.68 2.57
C ILE A 254 5.78 7.38 2.31
N ALA A 255 6.37 7.19 1.13
CA ALA A 255 7.53 7.96 0.72
C ALA A 255 7.07 9.39 0.41
N MET A 256 7.21 10.28 1.37
CA MET A 256 6.83 11.69 1.28
C MET A 256 7.98 12.55 1.78
N LYS A 257 7.93 13.85 1.54
CA LYS A 257 8.83 14.78 2.22
C LYS A 257 8.65 14.59 3.73
N GLN A 258 9.73 14.31 4.45
CA GLN A 258 9.65 14.10 5.89
C GLN A 258 9.21 15.39 6.58
N MET A 259 8.46 15.27 7.67
CA MET A 259 7.94 16.40 8.43
C MET A 259 8.31 16.29 9.90
N THR A 260 8.67 17.42 10.48
CA THR A 260 9.00 17.49 11.90
C THR A 260 7.77 17.22 12.76
N ASP A 261 7.89 16.29 13.70
CA ASP A 261 6.93 16.08 14.79
C ASP A 261 7.14 17.10 15.93
N ARG A 262 6.38 16.98 17.04
CA ARG A 262 6.57 17.85 18.22
C ARG A 262 7.92 17.67 18.92
N GLY A 263 8.59 16.53 18.72
CA GLY A 263 9.87 16.19 19.31
C GLY A 263 11.08 16.69 18.50
N GLY A 264 10.86 17.17 17.28
CA GLY A 264 11.93 17.58 16.37
C GLY A 264 12.38 16.47 15.41
N HIS A 265 11.77 15.28 15.46
CA HIS A 265 12.11 14.14 14.61
C HIS A 265 11.43 14.25 13.25
N LEU A 266 12.10 13.84 12.18
CA LEU A 266 11.52 13.85 10.84
C LEU A 266 10.78 12.54 10.58
N ASP A 267 9.46 12.64 10.51
CA ASP A 267 8.56 11.52 10.34
C ASP A 267 7.97 11.45 8.93
N VAL A 268 7.58 10.24 8.54
CA VAL A 268 6.67 9.97 7.43
C VAL A 268 5.42 9.25 7.93
N PHE A 269 4.33 9.29 7.18
CA PHE A 269 3.14 8.52 7.52
C PHE A 269 3.42 7.03 7.33
N VAL A 270 3.01 6.24 8.31
CA VAL A 270 2.99 4.79 8.25
C VAL A 270 1.59 4.28 8.52
N LEU A 271 1.24 3.25 7.77
CA LEU A 271 -0.07 2.70 7.55
C LEU A 271 0.02 1.21 7.89
N GLY A 272 -0.90 0.67 8.69
CA GLY A 272 -0.87 -0.74 9.02
C GLY A 272 -1.91 -1.19 10.03
N ARG A 273 -1.82 -2.46 10.44
CA ARG A 273 -2.77 -3.08 11.35
C ARG A 273 -2.06 -3.87 12.45
N ASP A 274 -2.48 -3.65 13.70
CA ASP A 274 -2.07 -4.46 14.85
C ASP A 274 -3.31 -5.07 15.56
N GLY A 275 -3.10 -5.74 16.69
CA GLY A 275 -4.19 -6.32 17.48
C GLY A 275 -5.20 -5.31 18.07
N ARG A 276 -4.97 -4.01 17.92
CA ARG A 276 -5.83 -2.91 18.39
C ARG A 276 -6.56 -2.19 17.24
N GLY A 277 -6.37 -2.61 15.99
CA GLY A 277 -7.07 -2.08 14.82
C GLY A 277 -6.13 -1.52 13.76
N LEU A 278 -6.69 -0.68 12.88
CA LEU A 278 -5.96 -0.01 11.82
C LEU A 278 -5.25 1.24 12.36
N TRP A 279 -4.13 1.63 11.75
CA TRP A 279 -3.32 2.77 12.19
C TRP A 279 -3.01 3.74 11.06
N LEU A 280 -3.19 5.03 11.35
CA LEU A 280 -2.46 6.13 10.74
C LEU A 280 -1.44 6.63 11.78
N ALA A 281 -0.16 6.38 11.54
CA ALA A 281 0.89 6.77 12.47
C ALA A 281 1.96 7.66 11.81
N GLY A 282 2.65 8.45 12.64
CA GLY A 282 3.93 9.05 12.27
C GLY A 282 5.05 8.11 12.71
N ARG A 283 6.05 7.94 11.87
CA ARG A 283 7.23 7.14 12.19
C ARG A 283 8.50 7.80 11.68
N TRP A 284 9.52 7.73 12.52
CA TRP A 284 10.83 8.28 12.28
C TRP A 284 11.44 7.75 10.98
N ALA A 285 11.84 8.68 10.13
CA ALA A 285 12.47 8.43 8.85
C ALA A 285 13.48 9.53 8.52
N ASP A 286 14.34 9.93 9.46
CA ASP A 286 15.43 10.89 9.20
C ASP A 286 16.23 10.51 7.94
N PRO A 287 16.94 11.47 7.31
CA PRO A 287 17.72 11.22 6.11
C PRO A 287 18.67 10.02 6.21
N ASP A 288 19.24 9.76 7.39
CA ASP A 288 20.16 8.66 7.70
C ASP A 288 19.49 7.43 8.34
N HIS A 289 18.16 7.43 8.49
CA HIS A 289 17.41 6.29 9.02
C HIS A 289 17.61 5.05 8.12
N GLY A 290 18.11 3.97 8.70
CA GLY A 290 18.35 2.72 8.00
C GLY A 290 17.10 1.86 7.88
N TRP A 291 16.72 1.52 6.65
CA TRP A 291 15.52 0.75 6.34
C TRP A 291 15.79 -0.75 6.31
N PRO A 292 15.02 -1.57 7.05
CA PRO A 292 15.03 -3.03 6.91
C PRO A 292 14.61 -3.47 5.49
N PRO A 293 15.21 -4.53 4.92
CA PRO A 293 14.87 -5.02 3.58
C PRO A 293 13.41 -5.49 3.40
N GLU A 294 12.76 -5.88 4.50
CA GLU A 294 11.37 -6.34 4.57
C GLU A 294 10.33 -5.22 4.63
N ASP A 295 10.73 -4.01 5.01
CA ASP A 295 9.82 -2.87 5.09
C ASP A 295 9.28 -2.54 3.68
N GLU A 296 8.01 -2.15 3.63
CA GLU A 296 7.33 -1.78 2.39
C GLU A 296 7.07 -0.29 2.33
N ILE A 297 7.34 0.31 1.18
CA ILE A 297 7.27 1.75 0.99
C ILE A 297 6.47 2.08 -0.28
N VAL A 298 5.67 3.14 -0.17
CA VAL A 298 4.71 3.60 -1.18
C VAL A 298 5.22 4.89 -1.80
N PHE A 299 5.59 4.81 -3.08
CA PHE A 299 5.97 5.96 -3.89
C PHE A 299 4.84 6.37 -4.84
N ARG A 300 4.93 7.59 -5.33
CA ARG A 300 4.08 8.05 -6.44
C ARG A 300 4.71 7.62 -7.76
N LEU A 301 3.87 7.17 -8.68
CA LEU A 301 4.26 6.95 -10.05
C LEU A 301 4.37 8.29 -10.78
N ARG A 302 5.49 8.51 -11.47
CA ARG A 302 5.69 9.73 -12.25
C ARG A 302 4.74 9.75 -13.44
N LYS A 303 3.99 10.83 -13.61
CA LYS A 303 3.20 11.03 -14.83
C LYS A 303 4.15 11.44 -15.96
N SER A 304 4.29 10.59 -16.97
CA SER A 304 5.00 10.97 -18.19
C SER A 304 4.20 12.06 -18.92
N GLU A 305 4.86 13.17 -19.27
CA GLU A 305 4.26 14.29 -20.00
C GLU A 305 3.79 13.92 -21.44
N THR A 306 4.04 12.68 -21.90
CA THR A 306 3.86 12.29 -23.31
C THR A 306 2.69 11.34 -23.63
N GLN A 307 1.74 11.09 -22.72
CA GLN A 307 0.55 10.28 -23.07
C GLN A 307 -0.77 11.06 -23.01
N PRO A 308 -1.58 11.06 -24.09
CA PRO A 308 -3.01 11.32 -23.96
C PRO A 308 -3.65 10.20 -23.14
N LEU A 309 -4.57 10.58 -22.25
CA LEU A 309 -5.36 9.71 -21.38
C LEU A 309 -5.88 8.48 -22.13
N LYS A 310 -5.23 7.31 -21.96
CA LYS A 310 -5.94 6.05 -22.19
C LYS A 310 -6.89 5.87 -21.00
N PRO A 311 -8.18 5.55 -21.22
CA PRO A 311 -9.05 5.20 -20.12
C PRO A 311 -8.45 4.00 -19.39
N SER A 312 -8.26 4.15 -18.08
CA SER A 312 -7.86 3.11 -17.15
C SER A 312 -8.71 1.85 -17.39
N GLY A 313 -8.08 0.77 -17.85
CA GLY A 313 -8.71 -0.52 -18.14
C GLY A 313 -9.24 -1.28 -16.91
N PHE A 314 -9.33 -0.64 -15.75
CA PHE A 314 -9.80 -1.26 -14.50
C PHE A 314 -11.32 -1.43 -14.41
N PHE A 315 -12.10 -1.00 -15.41
CA PHE A 315 -13.55 -1.21 -15.46
C PHE A 315 -13.95 -2.23 -16.54
N SER A 316 -13.73 -3.52 -16.29
CA SER A 316 -14.60 -4.58 -16.84
C SER A 316 -14.43 -5.91 -16.10
N ARG A 317 -14.87 -5.98 -14.83
CA ARG A 317 -15.19 -7.27 -14.19
C ARG A 317 -16.36 -7.22 -13.20
N PHE A 318 -17.34 -6.36 -13.48
CA PHE A 318 -18.70 -6.52 -12.99
C PHE A 318 -19.64 -6.40 -14.19
N LEU A 319 -20.57 -7.36 -14.30
CA LEU A 319 -21.47 -7.65 -15.42
C LEU A 319 -21.02 -8.78 -16.37
N SER A 320 -20.86 -9.99 -15.81
CA SER A 320 -21.42 -11.20 -16.45
C SER A 320 -21.63 -12.33 -15.42
N ARG A 321 -22.76 -12.29 -14.72
CA ARG A 321 -23.69 -13.40 -14.48
C ARG A 321 -24.78 -12.96 -13.50
#